data_AF-A0A9E1P842-F1
#
_entry.id   AF-A0A9E1P842-F1
#
_cell.length_a   1.000
_cell.length_b   1.000
_cell.length_c   1.000
_cell.angle_alpha   90.00
_cell.angle_beta   90.00
_cell.angle_gamma   90.00
#
_symmetry.space_group_name_H-M   'P 1'
#
loop_
_entity.id
_entity.type
_entity.pdbx_description
1 polymer ?
#
loop_
_entity_poly.entity_id
_entity_poly.type
_entity_poly.pdbx_seq_one_letter_code
_entity_poly.pdbx_strand_id
1 'polypeptide(L)'
;MKYSDLIQFDPIETVVQLRHANETAAAQKFVSTYVISDEMAERLISLIIPQLQFEKPMDNKGFLVVGNYGTGKSHLMSVISSLAEDESLLNALNHEDTKTAAKQIAGRFKVIRTEIGATTMSLRDILISEIEEYLDSIGVDYVFPESGSISNHKNAFEDMMDAFYKVFPDQGLLLVVDELLDYLRTRKD
;
A
#
# COMPACT_ATOMS: atom_id res chain seq x y z
N MET A 1 -28.88 32.13 -7.39
CA MET A 1 -28.41 30.84 -6.85
C MET A 1 -27.19 30.45 -7.66
N LYS A 2 -25.99 30.41 -7.07
CA LYS A 2 -24.80 30.01 -7.82
C LYS A 2 -24.67 28.49 -7.75
N TYR A 3 -24.26 27.86 -8.85
CA TYR A 3 -24.03 26.41 -8.90
C TYR A 3 -23.02 25.93 -7.83
N SER A 4 -22.11 26.82 -7.41
CA SER A 4 -21.18 26.62 -6.29
C SER A 4 -21.85 26.38 -4.93
N ASP A 5 -23.11 26.79 -4.78
CA ASP A 5 -23.86 26.70 -3.52
C ASP A 5 -24.66 25.38 -3.44
N LEU A 6 -24.62 24.57 -4.51
CA LEU A 6 -25.31 23.28 -4.64
C LEU A 6 -24.35 22.10 -4.69
N ILE A 7 -23.11 22.31 -5.15
CA ILE A 7 -22.10 21.27 -5.28
C ILE A 7 -20.73 21.85 -4.91
N GLN A 8 -20.19 21.44 -3.77
CA GLN A 8 -18.78 21.63 -3.42
C GLN A 8 -17.96 20.58 -4.17
N PHE A 9 -17.20 21.01 -5.18
CA PHE A 9 -16.14 20.18 -5.77
C PHE A 9 -14.84 20.52 -5.07
N ASP A 10 -14.27 19.56 -4.35
CA ASP A 10 -12.85 19.63 -4.03
C ASP A 10 -12.05 19.48 -5.33
N PRO A 11 -11.05 20.34 -5.60
CA PRO A 11 -10.22 20.21 -6.79
C PRO A 11 -9.53 18.85 -6.77
N ILE A 12 -9.82 18.03 -7.78
CA ILE A 12 -9.15 16.74 -7.99
C ILE A 12 -7.68 17.04 -8.27
N GLU A 13 -6.78 16.53 -7.44
CA GLU A 13 -5.35 16.60 -7.72
C GLU A 13 -5.04 15.92 -9.04
N THR A 14 -4.33 16.63 -9.91
CA THR A 14 -4.16 16.23 -11.31
C THR A 14 -3.23 15.02 -11.45
N VAL A 15 -2.40 14.73 -10.44
CA VAL A 15 -1.57 13.52 -10.34
C VAL A 15 -1.39 13.15 -8.87
N VAL A 16 -1.91 11.99 -8.46
CA VAL A 16 -1.65 11.41 -7.13
C VAL A 16 -0.36 10.60 -7.20
N GLN A 17 0.67 10.99 -6.44
CA GLN A 17 1.89 10.19 -6.28
C GLN A 17 1.78 9.34 -5.01
N LEU A 18 2.02 8.03 -5.15
CA LEU A 18 1.84 7.06 -4.05
C LEU A 18 2.68 7.44 -2.82
N ARG A 19 3.90 7.96 -3.03
CA ARG A 19 4.81 8.38 -1.95
C ARG A 19 4.28 9.57 -1.13
N HIS A 20 3.41 10.41 -1.69
CA HIS A 20 2.81 11.51 -0.92
C HIS A 20 1.95 11.02 0.25
N ALA A 21 1.44 9.78 0.21
CA ALA A 21 0.69 9.20 1.31
C ALA A 21 1.52 8.95 2.58
N ASN A 22 2.85 9.15 2.53
CA ASN A 22 3.70 9.17 3.72
C ASN A 22 3.52 10.45 4.56
N GLU A 23 2.97 11.52 3.97
CA GLU A 23 2.66 12.77 4.68
C GLU A 23 1.24 12.72 5.25
N THR A 24 1.08 12.90 6.57
CA THR A 24 -0.21 12.79 7.27
C THR A 24 -1.32 13.63 6.63
N ALA A 25 -1.02 14.88 6.24
CA ALA A 25 -2.00 15.77 5.63
C ALA A 25 -2.45 15.29 4.24
N ALA A 26 -1.51 14.78 3.43
CA ALA A 26 -1.82 14.23 2.12
C ALA A 26 -2.57 12.89 2.23
N ALA A 27 -2.19 12.02 3.16
CA ALA A 27 -2.90 10.77 3.46
C ALA A 27 -4.37 11.04 3.85
N GLN A 28 -4.59 11.98 4.77
CA GLN A 28 -5.94 12.38 5.17
C GLN A 28 -6.75 12.91 3.99
N LYS A 29 -6.16 13.78 3.17
CA LYS A 29 -6.80 14.31 1.97
C LYS A 29 -7.13 13.22 0.96
N PHE A 30 -6.23 12.28 0.71
CA PHE A 30 -6.47 11.17 -0.20
C PHE A 30 -7.63 10.30 0.30
N VAL A 31 -7.69 9.97 1.59
CA VAL A 31 -8.80 9.20 2.15
C VAL A 31 -10.12 9.96 2.05
N SER A 32 -10.14 11.26 2.39
CA SER A 32 -11.37 12.05 2.41
C SER A 32 -11.93 12.37 1.03
N THR A 33 -11.06 12.46 0.01
CA THR A 33 -11.47 12.81 -1.36
C THR A 33 -11.75 11.58 -2.24
N TYR A 34 -11.44 10.37 -1.76
CA TYR A 34 -11.68 9.16 -2.53
C TYR A 34 -13.17 8.80 -2.54
N VAL A 35 -13.76 8.78 -3.75
CA VAL A 35 -15.15 8.40 -3.95
C VAL A 35 -15.23 6.89 -4.20
N ILE A 36 -15.97 6.19 -3.34
CA ILE A 36 -16.16 4.74 -3.40
C ILE A 36 -17.55 4.47 -3.96
N SER A 37 -17.63 3.82 -5.12
CA SER A 37 -18.88 3.26 -5.63
C SER A 37 -19.25 1.97 -4.90
N ASP A 38 -20.53 1.59 -4.91
CA ASP A 38 -21.01 0.36 -4.27
C ASP A 38 -20.24 -0.89 -4.77
N GLU A 39 -19.96 -0.97 -6.07
CA GLU A 39 -19.16 -2.06 -6.65
C GLU A 39 -17.72 -2.08 -6.11
N MET A 40 -17.10 -0.90 -5.97
CA MET A 40 -15.75 -0.81 -5.40
C MET A 40 -15.76 -1.17 -3.90
N ALA A 41 -16.80 -0.73 -3.18
CA ALA A 41 -17.04 -1.11 -1.79
C ALA A 41 -17.12 -2.63 -1.64
N GLU A 42 -17.90 -3.30 -2.49
CA GLU A 42 -18.01 -4.76 -2.48
C GLU A 42 -16.64 -5.43 -2.70
N ARG A 43 -15.84 -4.97 -3.68
CA ARG A 43 -14.49 -5.49 -3.92
C ARG A 43 -13.55 -5.25 -2.73
N LEU A 44 -13.61 -4.07 -2.11
CA LEU A 44 -12.80 -3.75 -0.94
C LEU A 44 -13.15 -4.67 0.25
N ILE A 45 -14.44 -4.82 0.52
CA ILE A 45 -14.97 -5.55 1.68
C ILE A 45 -14.79 -7.06 1.51
N SER A 46 -15.08 -7.59 0.32
CA SER A 46 -15.14 -9.04 0.09
C SER A 46 -13.82 -9.65 -0.41
N LEU A 47 -12.95 -8.85 -1.04
CA LEU A 47 -11.70 -9.34 -1.63
C LEU A 47 -10.48 -8.74 -0.93
N ILE A 48 -10.37 -7.41 -0.89
CA ILE A 48 -9.12 -6.73 -0.48
C ILE A 48 -8.86 -6.88 1.02
N ILE A 49 -9.80 -6.44 1.86
CA ILE A 49 -9.66 -6.44 3.32
C ILE A 49 -9.41 -7.85 3.87
N PRO A 50 -10.11 -8.92 3.43
CA PRO A 50 -9.87 -10.27 3.91
C PRO A 50 -8.45 -10.79 3.67
N GLN A 51 -7.79 -10.43 2.57
CA GLN A 51 -6.44 -10.88 2.28
C GLN A 51 -5.35 -10.05 2.98
N LEU A 52 -5.70 -8.82 3.39
CA LEU A 52 -4.78 -7.98 4.15
C LEU A 52 -4.82 -8.34 5.64
N GLN A 53 -6.00 -8.55 6.22
CA GLN A 53 -6.09 -8.86 7.65
C GLN A 53 -5.31 -10.15 7.99
N PHE A 54 -4.67 -10.15 9.16
CA PHE A 54 -3.85 -11.26 9.65
C PHE A 54 -4.31 -11.80 11.01
N GLU A 55 -5.52 -11.42 11.46
CA GLU A 55 -6.13 -11.97 12.68
C GLU A 55 -6.67 -13.38 12.47
N LYS A 56 -7.28 -13.62 11.31
CA LYS A 56 -7.81 -14.93 10.93
C LYS A 56 -6.76 -15.61 10.06
N PRO A 57 -6.19 -16.74 10.49
CA PRO A 57 -5.21 -17.48 9.70
C PRO A 57 -5.81 -17.91 8.36
N MET A 58 -5.13 -17.54 7.29
CA MET A 58 -5.49 -17.92 5.92
C MET A 58 -4.27 -17.80 5.00
N ASP A 59 -4.36 -18.43 3.83
CA ASP A 59 -3.32 -18.33 2.79
C ASP A 59 -3.47 -17.02 2.00
N ASN A 60 -3.15 -15.90 2.69
CA ASN A 60 -3.25 -14.54 2.17
C ASN A 60 -2.44 -14.36 0.88
N LYS A 61 -3.02 -13.69 -0.10
CA LYS A 61 -2.40 -13.40 -1.40
C LYS A 61 -2.19 -11.90 -1.59
N GLY A 62 -1.13 -11.56 -2.34
CA GLY A 62 -0.92 -10.20 -2.83
C GLY A 62 -1.95 -9.80 -3.90
N PHE A 63 -2.13 -8.50 -4.11
CA PHE A 63 -3.02 -7.95 -5.12
C PHE A 63 -2.27 -7.26 -6.24
N LEU A 64 -2.76 -7.45 -7.46
CA LEU A 64 -2.33 -6.68 -8.62
C LEU A 64 -3.49 -5.80 -9.09
N VAL A 65 -3.34 -4.49 -8.91
CA VAL A 65 -4.33 -3.51 -9.36
C VAL A 65 -4.01 -3.10 -10.80
N VAL A 66 -4.89 -3.46 -11.74
CA VAL A 66 -4.72 -3.17 -13.17
C VAL A 66 -5.82 -2.23 -13.66
N GLY A 67 -5.44 -1.26 -14.47
CA GLY A 67 -6.36 -0.28 -15.05
C GLY A 67 -5.61 0.78 -15.85
N ASN A 68 -6.35 1.50 -16.69
CA ASN A 68 -5.78 2.51 -17.58
C ASN A 68 -5.25 3.74 -16.80
N TYR A 69 -4.50 4.60 -17.48
CA TYR A 69 -4.05 5.86 -16.90
C TYR A 69 -5.26 6.71 -16.47
N GLY A 70 -5.15 7.39 -15.32
CA GLY A 70 -6.20 8.27 -14.80
C GLY A 70 -7.41 7.57 -14.17
N THR A 71 -7.43 6.23 -14.03
CA THR A 71 -8.55 5.51 -13.41
C THR A 71 -8.49 5.46 -11.87
N GLY A 72 -7.65 6.28 -11.23
CA GLY A 72 -7.55 6.36 -9.77
C GLY A 72 -6.85 5.17 -9.08
N LYS A 73 -6.02 4.39 -9.78
CA LYS A 73 -5.30 3.24 -9.19
C LYS A 73 -4.39 3.64 -8.04
N SER A 74 -3.51 4.61 -8.28
CA SER A 74 -2.57 5.09 -7.25
C SER A 74 -3.31 5.75 -6.09
N HIS A 75 -4.46 6.40 -6.35
CA HIS A 75 -5.35 6.91 -5.30
C HIS A 75 -5.96 5.78 -4.46
N LEU A 76 -6.49 4.72 -5.10
CA LEU A 76 -6.99 3.53 -4.41
C LEU A 76 -5.91 2.88 -3.54
N MET A 77 -4.72 2.65 -4.10
CA MET A 77 -3.57 2.08 -3.37
C MET A 77 -3.15 2.98 -2.21
N SER A 78 -3.16 4.30 -2.40
CA SER A 78 -2.88 5.28 -1.34
C SER A 78 -3.91 5.20 -0.22
N VAL A 79 -5.20 5.11 -0.55
CA VAL A 79 -6.28 5.00 0.46
C VAL A 79 -6.15 3.72 1.27
N ILE A 80 -6.02 2.56 0.61
CA ILE A 80 -5.91 1.25 1.30
C ILE A 80 -4.68 1.25 2.22
N SER A 81 -3.54 1.68 1.70
CA SER A 81 -2.28 1.67 2.43
C SER A 81 -2.26 2.70 3.57
N SER A 82 -2.87 3.87 3.39
CA SER A 82 -3.01 4.88 4.46
C SER A 82 -3.91 4.39 5.59
N LEU A 83 -5.05 3.76 5.27
CA LEU A 83 -5.91 3.15 6.28
C LEU A 83 -5.16 2.06 7.04
N ALA A 84 -4.42 1.19 6.32
CA ALA A 84 -3.63 0.12 6.94
C ALA A 84 -2.55 0.65 7.90
N GLU A 85 -2.00 1.84 7.64
CA GLU A 85 -0.95 2.46 8.46
C GLU A 85 -1.47 3.30 9.64
N ASP A 86 -2.59 4.00 9.47
CA ASP A 86 -3.11 4.95 10.46
C ASP A 86 -4.62 4.78 10.66
N GLU A 87 -4.98 4.27 11.84
CA GLU A 87 -6.37 4.06 12.25
C GLU A 87 -7.17 5.38 12.30
N SER A 88 -6.53 6.52 12.58
CA SER A 88 -7.20 7.82 12.69
C SER A 88 -7.89 8.23 11.39
N LEU A 89 -7.40 7.72 10.26
CA LEU A 89 -7.92 7.99 8.92
C LEU A 89 -9.25 7.28 8.63
N LEU A 90 -9.66 6.29 9.43
CA LEU A 90 -10.96 5.63 9.27
C LEU A 90 -12.11 6.65 9.25
N ASN A 91 -12.00 7.70 10.06
CA ASN A 91 -13.06 8.71 10.14
C ASN A 91 -13.16 9.62 8.92
N ALA A 92 -12.10 9.70 8.11
CA ALA A 92 -12.12 10.43 6.85
C ALA A 92 -12.77 9.62 5.71
N LEU A 93 -13.00 8.31 5.88
CA LEU A 93 -13.57 7.47 4.83
C LEU A 93 -15.10 7.68 4.73
N ASN A 94 -15.58 8.08 3.55
CA ASN A 94 -16.98 8.49 3.35
C ASN A 94 -17.98 7.33 3.16
N HIS A 95 -17.52 6.09 2.98
CA HIS A 95 -18.40 4.92 2.74
C HIS A 95 -18.49 4.05 4.00
N GLU A 96 -19.64 4.06 4.68
CA GLU A 96 -19.82 3.48 6.02
C GLU A 96 -19.56 1.96 6.09
N ASP A 97 -19.99 1.18 5.09
CA ASP A 97 -19.75 -0.27 5.07
C ASP A 97 -18.27 -0.58 4.90
N THR A 98 -17.59 0.21 4.06
CA THR A 98 -16.15 0.07 3.82
C THR A 98 -15.38 0.48 5.06
N LYS A 99 -15.79 1.57 5.71
CA LYS A 99 -15.21 2.04 6.98
C LYS A 99 -15.34 0.99 8.07
N THR A 100 -16.50 0.33 8.16
CA THR A 100 -16.73 -0.75 9.11
C THR A 100 -15.82 -1.93 8.84
N ALA A 101 -15.69 -2.37 7.58
CA ALA A 101 -14.80 -3.46 7.22
C ALA A 101 -13.32 -3.12 7.42
N ALA A 102 -12.91 -1.88 7.10
CA ALA A 102 -11.52 -1.42 7.15
C ALA A 102 -10.93 -1.42 8.56
N LYS A 103 -11.76 -1.41 9.61
CA LYS A 103 -11.33 -1.60 11.01
C LYS A 103 -10.46 -2.85 11.20
N GLN A 104 -10.62 -3.88 10.38
CA GLN A 104 -9.83 -5.11 10.45
C GLN A 104 -8.35 -4.93 10.10
N ILE A 105 -8.02 -3.89 9.33
CA ILE A 105 -6.67 -3.59 8.85
C ILE A 105 -6.13 -2.27 9.38
N ALA A 106 -6.99 -1.42 9.95
CA ALA A 106 -6.67 -0.03 10.21
C ALA A 106 -5.59 0.14 11.29
N GLY A 107 -4.52 0.87 10.98
CA GLY A 107 -3.40 1.09 11.90
C GLY A 107 -2.61 -0.18 12.28
N ARG A 108 -2.71 -1.23 11.48
CA ARG A 108 -2.10 -2.54 11.77
C ARG A 108 -0.82 -2.81 11.01
N PHE A 109 -0.38 -1.89 10.15
CA PHE A 109 0.75 -2.09 9.28
C PHE A 109 1.79 -0.98 9.38
N LYS A 110 3.05 -1.39 9.26
CA LYS A 110 4.11 -0.55 8.71
C LYS A 110 4.06 -0.65 7.19
N VAL A 111 4.07 0.48 6.50
CA VAL A 111 3.79 0.52 5.06
C VAL A 111 4.96 1.09 4.30
N ILE A 112 5.41 0.34 3.29
CA ILE A 112 6.43 0.74 2.32
C ILE A 112 5.71 1.11 1.03
N ARG A 113 5.86 2.36 0.60
CA ARG A 113 5.27 2.89 -0.64
C ARG A 113 6.38 3.23 -1.62
N THR A 114 6.46 2.50 -2.73
CA THR A 114 7.51 2.69 -3.73
C THR A 114 6.97 2.71 -5.15
N GLU A 115 7.76 3.26 -6.06
CA GLU A 115 7.45 3.44 -7.49
C GLU A 115 8.66 2.98 -8.30
N ILE A 116 8.42 2.08 -9.27
CA ILE A 116 9.50 1.56 -10.09
C ILE A 116 9.63 2.39 -11.36
N GLY A 117 10.58 3.34 -11.34
CA GLY A 117 10.96 4.11 -12.52
C GLY A 117 11.80 3.33 -13.54
N ALA A 118 12.33 4.05 -14.53
CA ALA A 118 13.22 3.48 -15.54
C ALA A 118 14.55 3.01 -14.91
N THR A 119 14.77 1.70 -14.84
CA THR A 119 15.96 1.09 -14.24
C THR A 119 16.39 -0.19 -14.95
N THR A 120 17.69 -0.49 -14.89
CA THR A 120 18.26 -1.75 -15.34
C THR A 120 18.36 -2.79 -14.23
N MET A 121 18.21 -2.38 -12.96
CA MET A 121 18.30 -3.24 -11.77
C MET A 121 17.22 -4.32 -11.74
N SER A 122 17.55 -5.51 -11.24
CA SER A 122 16.57 -6.59 -11.12
C SER A 122 15.43 -6.22 -10.17
N LEU A 123 14.25 -6.85 -10.34
CA LEU A 123 13.10 -6.58 -9.47
C LEU A 123 13.44 -6.85 -8.01
N ARG A 124 14.18 -7.94 -7.78
CA ARG A 124 14.68 -8.29 -6.45
C ARG A 124 15.47 -7.14 -5.84
N ASP A 125 16.48 -6.64 -6.56
CA ASP A 125 17.40 -5.65 -5.99
C ASP A 125 16.69 -4.32 -5.71
N ILE A 126 15.73 -3.94 -6.56
CA ILE A 126 14.85 -2.77 -6.31
C ILE A 126 14.07 -2.97 -5.01
N LEU A 127 13.36 -4.09 -4.88
CA LEU A 127 12.48 -4.32 -3.73
C LEU A 127 13.24 -4.48 -2.42
N ILE A 128 14.35 -5.23 -2.40
CA ILE A 128 15.12 -5.40 -1.16
C ILE A 128 15.75 -4.08 -0.72
N SER A 129 16.24 -3.25 -1.65
CA SER A 129 16.84 -1.96 -1.30
C SER A 129 15.83 -1.05 -0.61
N GLU A 130 14.61 -0.97 -1.15
CA GLU A 130 13.52 -0.16 -0.57
C GLU A 130 13.04 -0.72 0.77
N ILE A 131 13.05 -2.05 0.94
CA ILE A 131 12.72 -2.69 2.21
C ILE A 131 13.80 -2.40 3.26
N GLU A 132 15.08 -2.59 2.95
CA GLU A 132 16.20 -2.34 3.86
C GLU A 132 16.23 -0.88 4.31
N GLU A 133 16.11 0.06 3.37
CA GLU A 133 16.07 1.49 3.68
C GLU A 133 14.90 1.83 4.61
N TYR A 134 13.72 1.26 4.37
CA TYR A 134 12.57 1.48 5.24
C TYR A 134 12.76 0.85 6.62
N LEU A 135 13.24 -0.39 6.70
CA LEU A 135 13.50 -1.09 7.96
C LEU A 135 14.49 -0.31 8.82
N ASP A 136 15.60 0.16 8.26
CA ASP A 136 16.58 0.99 8.96
C ASP A 136 15.94 2.28 9.49
N SER A 137 15.10 2.95 8.67
CA SER A 137 14.41 4.18 9.05
C SER A 137 13.47 4.02 10.25
N ILE A 138 12.97 2.81 10.51
CA ILE A 138 12.09 2.49 11.64
C ILE A 138 12.81 1.72 12.76
N GLY A 139 14.14 1.62 12.71
CA GLY A 139 14.98 1.01 13.74
C GLY A 139 15.01 -0.53 13.72
N VAL A 140 14.77 -1.15 12.56
CA VAL A 140 14.90 -2.59 12.33
C VAL A 140 16.16 -2.84 11.53
N ASP A 141 17.19 -3.40 12.18
CA ASP A 141 18.45 -3.76 11.53
C ASP A 141 18.33 -5.12 10.82
N TYR A 142 18.33 -5.09 9.50
CA TYR A 142 18.35 -6.29 8.66
C TYR A 142 18.95 -6.00 7.29
N VAL A 143 19.79 -6.91 6.80
CA VAL A 143 20.40 -6.85 5.46
C VAL A 143 20.15 -8.18 4.75
N PHE A 144 19.59 -8.12 3.55
CA PHE A 144 19.38 -9.27 2.69
C PHE A 144 20.72 -9.79 2.17
N PRO A 145 20.88 -11.13 2.09
CA PRO A 145 22.07 -11.74 1.52
C PRO A 145 22.18 -11.45 0.01
N GLU A 146 23.38 -11.47 -0.55
CA GLU A 146 23.59 -11.25 -2.00
C GLU A 146 22.88 -12.33 -2.85
N SER A 147 22.39 -11.97 -4.04
CA SER A 147 21.62 -12.88 -4.92
C SER A 147 22.37 -14.16 -5.27
N GLY A 148 23.69 -14.10 -5.45
CA GLY A 148 24.52 -15.26 -5.75
C GLY A 148 24.80 -16.19 -4.56
N SER A 149 24.47 -15.76 -3.34
CA SER A 149 24.75 -16.50 -2.11
C SER A 149 23.58 -17.34 -1.61
N ILE A 150 22.39 -17.18 -2.21
CA ILE A 150 21.16 -17.87 -1.79
C ILE A 150 20.49 -18.60 -2.94
N SER A 151 20.02 -19.82 -2.66
CA SER A 151 19.22 -20.62 -3.60
C SER A 151 17.73 -20.33 -3.53
N ASN A 152 17.26 -19.68 -2.47
CA ASN A 152 15.86 -19.36 -2.22
C ASN A 152 15.73 -18.08 -1.37
N HIS A 153 14.78 -17.21 -1.73
CA HIS A 153 14.48 -15.98 -0.98
C HIS A 153 13.65 -16.21 0.28
N LYS A 154 12.97 -17.36 0.41
CA LYS A 154 12.05 -17.63 1.52
C LYS A 154 12.69 -17.39 2.90
N ASN A 155 13.83 -18.02 3.17
CA ASN A 155 14.49 -17.89 4.46
C ASN A 155 14.90 -16.45 4.76
N ALA A 156 15.38 -15.71 3.74
CA ALA A 156 15.75 -14.31 3.91
C ALA A 156 14.54 -13.43 4.26
N PHE A 157 13.33 -13.74 3.77
CA PHE A 157 12.13 -13.02 4.20
C PHE A 157 11.63 -13.46 5.59
N GLU A 158 11.80 -14.73 5.96
CA GLU A 158 11.49 -15.21 7.32
C GLU A 158 12.39 -14.54 8.36
N ASP A 159 13.70 -14.53 8.13
CA ASP A 159 14.68 -13.87 9.01
C ASP A 159 14.43 -12.35 9.11
N MET A 160 14.05 -11.70 7.99
CA MET A 160 13.65 -10.30 7.95
C MET A 160 12.41 -10.05 8.82
N MET A 161 11.36 -10.87 8.68
CA MET A 161 10.15 -10.75 9.49
C MET A 161 10.42 -11.01 10.96
N ASP A 162 11.32 -11.95 11.30
CA ASP A 162 11.75 -12.18 12.68
C ASP A 162 12.45 -10.96 13.28
N ALA A 163 13.29 -10.25 12.51
CA ALA A 163 13.88 -8.99 12.94
C ALA A 163 12.82 -7.89 13.14
N PHE A 164 11.88 -7.77 12.20
CA PHE A 164 10.78 -6.82 12.26
C PHE A 164 9.87 -7.05 13.48
N TYR A 165 9.44 -8.30 13.74
CA TYR A 165 8.55 -8.64 14.85
C TYR A 165 9.15 -8.39 16.24
N LYS A 166 10.48 -8.41 16.37
CA LYS A 166 11.13 -8.03 17.63
C LYS A 166 10.89 -6.57 18.00
N VAL A 167 10.71 -5.69 17.01
CA VAL A 167 10.46 -4.26 17.19
C VAL A 167 8.96 -3.96 17.13
N PHE A 168 8.21 -4.63 16.25
CA PHE A 168 6.78 -4.41 16.02
C PHE A 168 5.96 -5.72 16.11
N PRO A 169 5.72 -6.25 17.33
CA PRO A 169 5.16 -7.59 17.52
C PRO A 169 3.72 -7.77 17.03
N ASP A 170 2.92 -6.70 17.03
CA ASP A 170 1.48 -6.74 16.70
C ASP A 170 1.15 -6.07 15.35
N GLN A 171 2.17 -5.80 14.54
CA GLN A 171 2.03 -5.11 13.26
C GLN A 171 2.41 -6.03 12.11
N GLY A 172 1.77 -5.83 10.95
CA GLY A 172 2.22 -6.38 9.67
C GLY A 172 3.16 -5.42 8.95
N LEU A 173 3.84 -5.91 7.92
CA LEU A 173 4.56 -5.10 6.95
C LEU A 173 3.82 -5.18 5.60
N LEU A 174 3.47 -4.03 5.03
CA LEU A 174 2.76 -3.93 3.76
C LEU A 174 3.62 -3.21 2.73
N LEU A 175 3.94 -3.88 1.63
CA LEU A 175 4.66 -3.31 0.49
C LEU A 175 3.68 -2.95 -0.62
N VAL A 176 3.70 -1.70 -1.07
CA VAL A 176 2.88 -1.17 -2.15
C VAL A 176 3.80 -0.62 -3.23
N VAL A 177 3.64 -1.16 -4.45
CA VAL A 177 4.53 -0.90 -5.58
C VAL A 177 3.70 -0.34 -6.74
N ASP A 178 3.97 0.90 -7.12
CA ASP A 178 3.43 1.49 -8.35
C ASP A 178 4.36 1.21 -9.55
N GLU A 179 3.80 1.32 -10.76
CA GLU A 179 4.50 1.11 -12.05
C GLU A 179 5.11 -0.28 -12.28
N LEU A 180 4.75 -1.29 -11.46
CA LEU A 180 5.26 -2.66 -11.60
C LEU A 180 5.03 -3.26 -13.00
N LEU A 181 3.85 -3.04 -13.59
CA LEU A 181 3.55 -3.55 -14.93
C LEU A 181 4.39 -2.88 -16.01
N ASP A 182 4.67 -1.59 -15.88
CA ASP A 182 5.49 -0.87 -16.85
C ASP A 182 6.94 -1.33 -16.75
N TYR A 183 7.47 -1.51 -15.53
CA TYR A 183 8.75 -2.19 -15.32
C TYR A 183 8.80 -3.58 -15.99
N LEU A 184 7.80 -4.43 -15.74
CA LEU A 184 7.75 -5.79 -16.31
C LEU A 184 7.70 -5.78 -17.85
N ARG A 185 7.04 -4.80 -18.47
CA ARG A 185 6.98 -4.64 -19.93
C ARG A 185 8.31 -4.26 -20.57
N THR A 186 9.21 -3.61 -19.82
CA THR A 186 10.54 -3.25 -20.32
C THR A 186 11.50 -4.44 -20.37
N ARG A 187 11.20 -5.52 -19.63
CA ARG A 187 11.98 -6.75 -19.62
C ARG A 187 11.68 -7.56 -20.88
N LYS A 188 12.74 -7.98 -21.57
CA LYS A 188 12.66 -8.78 -22.81
C LYS A 188 13.02 -10.24 -22.57
N ASP A 189 13.08 -10.62 -21.30
CA ASP A 189 13.58 -11.90 -20.81
C ASP A 189 12.46 -12.94 -20.83
#